data_AF-A0A4Y2P2U6-F1
#
_entry.id   AF-A0A4Y2P2U6-F1
#
_cell.length_a   1.000
_cell.length_b   1.000
_cell.length_c   1.000
_cell.angle_alpha   90.00
_cell.angle_beta   90.00
_cell.angle_gamma   90.00
#
_symmetry.space_group_name_H-M   'P 1'
#
loop_
_entity.id
_entity.type
_entity.pdbx_description
1 polymer ?
#
loop_
_entity_poly.entity_id
_entity_poly.type
_entity_poly.pdbx_seq_one_letter_code
_entity_poly.pdbx_strand_id
1 'polypeptide(L)'
;MVLTDFMPQFYQGRVCKYMRTGGLIPPPLPKDFEGKGDIVDYNQKAVRYQEAHFDYTHNQAKYMLLENGIEHHMLFDYKVQQVVEYDILHPG
;
A
#
# COMPACT_ATOMS: atom_id res chain seq x y z
N MET A 1 -36.81 8.91 -28.25
CA MET A 1 -37.43 7.65 -27.77
C MET A 1 -37.30 7.65 -26.26
N VAL A 2 -38.43 7.85 -25.58
CA VAL A 2 -38.58 7.80 -24.13
C VAL A 2 -38.82 6.35 -23.72
N LEU A 3 -38.23 5.93 -22.60
CA LEU A 3 -38.77 4.99 -21.60
C LEU A 3 -37.86 5.21 -20.36
N THR A 4 -38.24 5.99 -19.34
CA THR A 4 -39.02 5.58 -18.12
C THR A 4 -38.66 4.18 -17.66
N ASP A 5 -38.50 3.83 -16.39
CA ASP A 5 -38.53 4.45 -15.07
C ASP A 5 -38.04 3.28 -14.18
N PHE A 6 -37.42 3.54 -13.03
CA PHE A 6 -37.57 2.77 -11.78
C PHE A 6 -36.49 3.21 -10.78
N MET A 7 -36.77 4.31 -10.08
CA MET A 7 -36.16 4.57 -8.77
C MET A 7 -37.17 4.23 -7.68
N PRO A 8 -36.82 3.40 -6.68
CA PRO A 8 -37.65 3.23 -5.50
C PRO A 8 -37.69 4.54 -4.67
N GLN A 9 -38.90 4.89 -4.27
CA GLN A 9 -39.36 6.20 -3.80
C GLN A 9 -39.01 6.55 -2.36
N PHE A 10 -37.76 6.38 -1.90
CA PHE A 10 -37.39 6.74 -0.53
C PHE A 10 -35.98 7.31 -0.43
N TYR A 11 -35.77 8.54 -0.89
CA TYR A 11 -34.76 9.41 -0.29
C TYR A 11 -35.17 10.88 -0.54
N GLN A 12 -35.68 11.54 0.50
CA GLN A 12 -35.91 12.98 0.48
C GLN A 12 -34.55 13.66 0.30
N GLY A 13 -34.29 14.11 -0.92
CA GLY A 13 -33.02 14.67 -1.36
C GLY A 13 -32.67 15.97 -0.65
N ARG A 14 -32.10 15.87 0.55
CA ARG A 14 -30.96 16.73 0.87
C ARG A 14 -29.79 16.13 0.11
N VAL A 15 -29.61 16.56 -1.14
CA VAL A 15 -28.33 16.37 -1.82
C VAL A 15 -27.29 16.91 -0.86
N CYS A 16 -26.42 16.05 -0.32
CA CYS A 16 -25.28 16.51 0.45
C CYS A 16 -24.57 17.56 -0.40
N LYS A 17 -24.70 18.83 -0.01
CA LYS A 17 -24.00 19.92 -0.68
C LYS A 17 -22.53 19.56 -0.53
N TYR A 18 -21.85 19.25 -1.63
CA TYR A 18 -20.43 18.97 -1.63
C TYR A 18 -19.72 20.15 -0.94
N MET A 19 -19.38 19.98 0.32
CA MET A 19 -18.56 20.95 1.03
C MET A 19 -17.16 20.74 0.51
N ARG A 20 -16.65 21.71 -0.23
CA ARG A 20 -15.24 21.84 -0.56
C ARG A 20 -14.48 22.20 0.72
N THR A 21 -14.53 21.35 1.74
CA THR A 21 -13.47 21.30 2.74
C THR A 21 -12.28 20.72 2.02
N GLY A 22 -11.65 21.54 1.17
CA GLY A 22 -10.42 21.25 0.48
C GLY A 22 -9.35 21.14 1.54
N GLY A 23 -9.30 19.98 2.21
CA GLY A 23 -8.24 19.63 3.11
C GLY A 23 -6.91 19.85 2.40
N LEU A 24 -5.86 20.05 3.18
CA LEU A 24 -4.52 20.25 2.65
C LEU A 24 -4.21 19.13 1.66
N ILE A 25 -3.78 19.53 0.45
CA ILE A 25 -3.23 18.57 -0.50
C ILE A 25 -2.05 17.90 0.22
N PRO A 26 -2.04 16.57 0.39
CA PRO A 26 -0.95 15.91 1.06
C PRO A 26 0.36 16.24 0.35
N PRO A 27 1.46 16.47 1.08
CA PRO A 27 2.74 16.75 0.46
C PRO A 27 3.13 15.58 -0.44
N PRO A 28 3.83 15.84 -1.56
CA PRO A 28 4.34 14.76 -2.39
C PRO A 28 5.32 13.91 -1.58
N LEU A 29 5.26 12.60 -1.77
CA LEU A 29 6.29 11.71 -1.24
C LEU A 29 7.60 11.95 -2.00
N PRO A 30 8.76 11.82 -1.33
CA PRO A 30 10.05 11.79 -2.02
C PRO A 30 10.05 10.68 -3.07
N LYS A 31 10.79 10.90 -4.18
CA LYS A 31 10.92 9.88 -5.22
C LYS A 31 11.57 8.62 -4.66
N ASP A 32 12.68 8.80 -3.94
CA ASP A 32 13.40 7.71 -3.31
C ASP A 32 13.24 7.86 -1.80
N PHE A 33 12.81 6.80 -1.12
CA PHE A 33 12.56 6.85 0.32
C PHE A 33 12.66 5.48 0.98
N GLU A 34 12.86 5.51 2.29
CA GLU A 34 12.83 4.34 3.15
C GLU A 34 11.63 4.40 4.08
N GLY A 35 10.95 3.27 4.25
CA GLY A 35 9.86 3.07 5.17
C GLY A 35 10.19 1.94 6.14
N LYS A 36 9.84 2.12 7.41
CA LYS A 36 9.95 1.08 8.45
C LYS A 36 8.64 1.04 9.21
N GLY A 37 8.15 -0.14 9.53
CA GLY A 37 6.92 -0.28 10.31
C GLY A 37 6.43 -1.71 10.43
N ASP A 38 5.28 -1.87 11.06
CA ASP A 38 4.67 -3.16 11.28
C ASP A 38 3.53 -3.40 10.28
N ILE A 39 3.54 -4.57 9.63
CA ILE A 39 2.41 -5.08 8.87
C ILE A 39 1.56 -5.92 9.82
N VAL A 40 0.30 -5.52 9.98
CA VAL A 40 -0.71 -6.28 10.72
C VAL A 40 -1.56 -7.05 9.71
N ASP A 41 -1.36 -8.37 9.63
CA ASP A 41 -2.24 -9.25 8.86
C ASP A 41 -3.35 -9.79 9.76
N TYR A 42 -4.57 -9.29 9.54
CA TYR A 42 -5.74 -9.65 10.32
C TYR A 42 -6.20 -11.10 10.08
N ASN A 43 -5.99 -11.63 8.86
CA ASN A 43 -6.39 -12.98 8.51
C ASN A 43 -5.44 -14.02 9.12
N GLN A 44 -4.14 -13.70 9.14
CA GLN A 44 -3.10 -14.56 9.71
C GLN A 44 -2.91 -14.33 11.21
N LYS A 45 -3.56 -13.31 11.79
CA LYS A 45 -3.36 -12.86 13.19
C LYS A 45 -1.87 -12.66 13.50
N ALA A 46 -1.13 -12.13 12.54
CA ALA A 46 0.31 -11.96 12.60
C ALA A 46 0.68 -10.47 12.50
N VAL A 47 1.70 -10.08 13.26
CA VAL A 47 2.35 -8.78 13.13
C VAL A 47 3.78 -9.05 12.71
N ARG A 48 4.19 -8.46 11.59
CA ARG A 48 5.53 -8.62 11.02
C ARG A 48 6.18 -7.26 10.89
N TYR A 49 7.44 -7.16 11.30
CA TYR A 49 8.21 -5.95 11.04
C TYR A 49 8.65 -5.92 9.58
N GLN A 50 8.56 -4.76 8.95
CA GLN A 50 8.94 -4.53 7.58
C GLN A 50 9.88 -3.32 7.46
N GLU A 51 10.94 -3.49 6.68
CA GLU A 51 11.68 -2.38 6.07
C GLU A 51 11.47 -2.39 4.56
N ALA A 52 11.21 -1.22 3.99
CA ALA A 52 11.01 -1.03 2.56
C ALA A 52 11.91 0.11 2.07
N HIS A 53 12.62 -0.12 0.97
CA HIS A 53 13.40 0.88 0.26
C HIS A 53 12.83 1.02 -1.15
N PHE A 54 12.40 2.23 -1.49
CA PHE A 54 11.85 2.55 -2.79
C PHE A 54 12.83 3.43 -3.55
N ASP A 55 13.26 2.96 -4.72
CA ASP A 55 14.12 3.67 -5.65
C ASP A 55 13.35 3.87 -6.95
N TYR A 56 12.61 4.97 -7.04
CA TYR A 56 11.88 5.32 -8.26
C TYR A 56 12.83 5.70 -9.40
N THR A 57 14.01 6.23 -9.07
CA THR A 57 15.03 6.61 -10.06
C THR A 57 15.46 5.39 -10.89
N HIS A 58 15.68 4.26 -10.23
CA HIS A 58 16.04 3.00 -10.88
C HIS A 58 14.84 2.09 -11.15
N ASN A 59 13.65 2.44 -10.66
CA ASN A 59 12.41 1.66 -10.74
C ASN A 59 12.59 0.28 -10.06
N GLN A 60 13.12 0.33 -8.83
CA GLN A 60 13.42 -0.81 -7.99
C GLN A 60 12.79 -0.63 -6.61
N ALA A 61 12.45 -1.74 -5.97
CA ALA A 61 12.03 -1.74 -4.58
C ALA A 61 12.66 -2.92 -3.85
N LYS A 62 13.11 -2.70 -2.62
CA LYS A 62 13.54 -3.77 -1.72
C LYS A 62 12.63 -3.81 -0.51
N TYR A 63 12.22 -5.01 -0.13
CA TYR A 63 11.52 -5.27 1.11
C TYR A 63 12.31 -6.27 1.95
N MET A 64 12.35 -6.03 3.24
CA MET A 64 12.79 -6.99 4.24
C MET A 64 11.63 -7.19 5.21
N LEU A 65 11.24 -8.44 5.44
CA LEU A 65 10.27 -8.83 6.46
C LEU A 65 10.98 -9.63 7.52
N LEU A 66 10.84 -9.23 8.79
CA LEU A 66 11.35 -10.00 9.92
C LEU A 66 10.20 -10.82 10.52
N GLU A 67 10.34 -12.14 10.46
CA GLU A 67 9.39 -13.10 11.02
C GLU A 67 10.14 -14.21 11.74
N ASN A 68 9.86 -14.41 13.03
CA ASN A 68 10.42 -15.50 13.84
C ASN A 68 11.97 -15.60 13.82
N GLY A 69 12.67 -14.46 13.73
CA GLY A 69 14.15 -14.42 13.67
C GLY A 69 14.75 -14.68 12.28
N ILE A 70 13.90 -14.81 11.26
CA ILE A 70 14.30 -14.93 9.85
C ILE A 70 14.00 -13.59 9.17
N GLU A 71 14.97 -13.07 8.42
CA GLU A 71 14.73 -11.96 7.51
C GLU A 71 14.45 -12.49 6.10
N HIS A 72 13.24 -12.24 5.60
CA HIS A 72 12.85 -12.51 4.22
C HIS A 72 13.08 -11.26 3.37
N HIS A 73 13.99 -11.34 2.41
CA HIS A 73 14.32 -10.22 1.52
C HIS A 73 13.72 -10.44 0.13
N MET A 74 13.09 -9.40 -0.41
CA MET A 74 12.55 -9.39 -1.78
C MET A 74 13.05 -8.13 -2.49
N LEU A 75 13.74 -8.31 -3.61
CA LEU A 75 14.20 -7.22 -4.47
C LEU A 75 13.43 -7.27 -5.79
N PHE A 76 12.65 -6.23 -6.05
CA PHE A 76 11.88 -6.03 -7.26
C PHE A 76 12.64 -5.11 -8.20
N ASP A 77 12.89 -5.58 -9.42
CA ASP A 77 13.29 -4.73 -10.54
C ASP A 77 12.13 -4.63 -11.53
N TYR A 78 11.45 -3.49 -11.53
CA TYR A 78 10.28 -3.27 -12.36
C TYR A 78 10.62 -2.97 -13.82
N LYS A 79 11.89 -2.63 -14.15
CA LYS A 79 12.31 -2.44 -15.55
C LYS A 79 12.39 -3.77 -16.28
N VAL A 80 12.95 -4.79 -15.63
CA VAL A 80 13.11 -6.13 -16.21
C VAL A 80 12.04 -7.12 -15.76
N GLN A 81 11.11 -6.69 -14.90
CA GLN A 81 10.03 -7.52 -14.34
C GLN A 81 10.57 -8.76 -13.60
N GLN A 82 11.63 -8.58 -12.82
CA GLN A 82 12.27 -9.65 -12.06
C GLN A 82 12.13 -9.42 -10.56
N VAL A 83 12.09 -10.53 -9.84
CA VAL A 83 12.12 -10.56 -8.38
C VAL A 83 13.24 -11.49 -7.94
N VAL A 84 14.08 -11.02 -7.03
CA VAL A 84 15.08 -11.83 -6.34
C VAL A 84 14.67 -11.97 -4.89
N GLU A 85 14.52 -13.21 -4.44
CA GLU A 85 14.12 -13.54 -3.07
C GLU A 85 15.24 -14.32 -2.37
N TYR A 86 15.53 -13.97 -1.12
CA TYR A 86 16.47 -14.72 -0.29
C TYR A 86 16.17 -14.49 1.19
N ASP A 87 16.56 -15.49 2.00
CA ASP A 87 16.40 -15.44 3.44
C ASP A 87 17.75 -15.29 4.13
N ILE A 88 17.78 -14.51 5.20
CA ILE A 88 18.92 -14.46 6.14
C ILE A 88 18.43 -15.06 7.46
N LEU A 89 19.08 -16.16 7.84
CA LEU A 89 18.89 -16.77 9.15
C LEU A 89 19.87 -16.13 10.13
N HIS A 90 19.35 -15.51 11.18
CA HIS A 90 20.20 -15.04 12.28
C HIS A 90 20.45 -16.19 13.25
N PRO A 91 21.71 -16.61 13.50
CA PRO A 91 22.01 -17.55 14.56
C PRO A 91 21.67 -16.90 15.91
N GLY A 92 20.81 -17.56 16.69
CA GLY A 92 20.44 -17.16 18.05
C GLY A 92 21.54 -17.36 19.07
#